data_AF-A0A7C4QPC6-F1
#
_entry.id   AF-A0A7C4QPC6-F1
#
_cell.length_a   1.000
_cell.length_b   1.000
_cell.length_c   1.000
_cell.angle_alpha   90.00
_cell.angle_beta   90.00
_cell.angle_gamma   90.00
#
_symmetry.space_group_name_H-M   'P 1'
#
loop_
_entity.id
_entity.type
_entity.pdbx_description
1 polymer ?
#
loop_
_entity_poly.entity_id
_entity_poly.type
_entity_poly.pdbx_seq_one_letter_code
_entity_poly.pdbx_strand_id
1 'polypeptide(L)'
;MRWWCGLLAVAWSMVWGASAGAAALDKEAAAAALEFAKTHHPELATLLEQLRTSAPKDFEAALTELNRTRERLERSRERTPERYELELAEWKLNSQIRLLAARLAMGGDAALEDELRSLLAERLQIRVKLLQDERTRLHKRLEQLDQQIADQNDRSAAILEREFSRLRSPNPLPAKSAKQPGKSNSVPPVKPNGAKSPNRAESKVTAKPNVSAAGSPVKSEPADAAGSPRKPEASPQPKDPTPAPSGKAPKAGGKASTADHKEATSPRSKKK
;
A
#
# COMPACT_ATOMS: atom_id res chain seq x y z
N MET A 1 -17.84 34.91 -13.53
CA MET A 1 -16.65 34.20 -13.00
C MET A 1 -16.72 34.02 -11.47
N ARG A 2 -17.85 33.55 -10.93
CA ARG A 2 -18.05 33.38 -9.46
C ARG A 2 -18.36 31.92 -9.07
N TRP A 3 -18.31 31.01 -10.03
CA TRP A 3 -18.76 29.61 -9.89
C TRP A 3 -17.60 28.60 -9.80
N TRP A 4 -16.35 29.04 -9.95
CA TRP A 4 -15.17 28.17 -9.83
C TRP A 4 -14.89 27.70 -8.39
N CYS A 5 -15.28 28.46 -7.36
CA CYS A 5 -14.97 28.12 -5.97
C CYS A 5 -15.95 27.11 -5.33
N GLY A 6 -17.15 26.93 -5.88
CA GLY A 6 -18.17 26.07 -5.25
C GLY A 6 -18.05 24.58 -5.62
N LEU A 7 -17.81 24.30 -6.90
CA LEU A 7 -17.88 22.93 -7.42
C LEU A 7 -16.57 22.14 -7.24
N LEU A 8 -15.42 22.80 -7.15
CA LEU A 8 -14.16 22.14 -6.81
C LEU A 8 -14.04 21.81 -5.31
N ALA A 9 -14.66 22.59 -4.43
CA ALA A 9 -14.62 22.34 -2.98
C ALA A 9 -15.42 21.09 -2.55
N VAL A 10 -16.56 20.82 -3.19
CA VAL A 10 -17.38 19.62 -2.88
C VAL A 10 -16.78 18.34 -3.47
N ALA A 11 -16.16 18.43 -4.65
CA ALA A 11 -15.46 17.28 -5.26
C ALA A 11 -14.12 16.95 -4.58
N TRP A 12 -13.51 17.91 -3.88
CA TRP A 12 -12.30 17.69 -3.08
C TRP A 12 -12.57 17.07 -1.71
N SER A 13 -13.74 17.32 -1.11
CA SER A 13 -13.98 16.99 0.30
C SER A 13 -14.47 15.54 0.54
N MET A 14 -14.92 14.82 -0.50
CA MET A 14 -15.61 13.53 -0.32
C MET A 14 -14.75 12.26 -0.45
N VAL A 15 -13.46 12.35 -0.82
CA VAL A 15 -12.61 11.15 -1.01
C VAL A 15 -11.36 11.11 -0.12
N TRP A 16 -10.91 12.24 0.43
CA TRP A 16 -9.87 12.26 1.46
C TRP A 16 -10.26 13.26 2.55
N GLY A 17 -10.40 12.76 3.78
CA GLY A 17 -10.92 13.50 4.92
C GLY A 17 -10.20 14.83 5.11
N ALA A 18 -10.98 15.90 5.17
CA ALA A 18 -10.54 17.20 5.62
C ALA A 18 -10.01 17.10 7.06
N SER A 19 -8.71 16.83 7.21
CA SER A 19 -8.00 17.01 8.47
C SER A 19 -7.66 18.48 8.61
N ALA A 20 -8.42 19.16 9.47
CA ALA A 20 -8.10 20.46 10.04
C ALA A 20 -6.78 20.37 10.80
N GLY A 21 -5.71 20.71 10.09
CA GLY A 21 -4.34 20.73 10.61
C GLY A 21 -3.48 21.56 9.67
N ALA A 22 -3.87 22.83 9.49
CA ALA A 22 -3.06 23.82 8.80
C ALA A 22 -1.90 24.24 9.72
N ALA A 23 -0.94 23.35 9.93
CA ALA A 23 0.40 23.81 10.25
C ALA A 23 0.92 24.50 8.98
N ALA A 24 1.44 25.72 9.11
CA ALA A 24 2.02 26.43 7.99
C ALA A 24 3.07 25.52 7.31
N LEU A 25 2.83 25.16 6.06
CA LEU A 25 3.80 24.41 5.28
C LEU A 25 5.10 25.21 5.22
N ASP A 26 6.22 24.53 5.45
CA ASP A 26 7.52 25.14 5.24
C ASP A 26 7.72 25.48 3.74
N LYS A 27 8.49 26.54 3.48
CA LYS A 27 8.77 27.04 2.12
C LYS A 27 9.47 25.98 1.28
N GLU A 28 10.35 25.19 1.88
CA GLU A 28 11.05 24.11 1.20
C GLU A 28 10.09 22.98 0.79
N ALA A 29 9.22 22.56 1.71
CA ALA A 29 8.19 21.55 1.44
C ALA A 29 7.22 21.99 0.34
N ALA A 30 6.80 23.25 0.39
CA ALA A 30 5.97 23.90 -0.64
C ALA A 30 6.65 23.88 -2.02
N ALA A 31 7.92 24.27 -2.10
CA ALA A 31 8.66 24.27 -3.37
C ALA A 31 8.80 22.86 -3.95
N ALA A 32 9.17 21.88 -3.12
CA ALA A 32 9.30 20.49 -3.54
C ALA A 32 7.96 19.86 -3.96
N ALA A 33 6.84 20.24 -3.33
CA ALA A 33 5.51 19.83 -3.79
C ALA A 33 5.18 20.39 -5.18
N LEU A 34 5.52 21.66 -5.46
CA LEU A 34 5.32 22.24 -6.80
C LEU A 34 6.19 21.57 -7.86
N GLU A 35 7.47 21.30 -7.56
CA GLU A 35 8.35 20.56 -8.48
C GLU A 35 7.84 19.14 -8.75
N PHE A 36 7.29 18.47 -7.74
CA PHE A 36 6.63 17.17 -7.92
C PHE A 36 5.44 17.26 -8.90
N ALA A 37 4.58 18.27 -8.76
CA ALA A 37 3.50 18.49 -9.72
C ALA A 37 4.03 18.80 -11.13
N LYS A 38 5.04 19.67 -11.27
CA LYS A 38 5.64 19.98 -12.59
C LYS A 38 6.20 18.74 -13.28
N THR A 39 6.86 17.87 -12.52
CA THR A 39 7.51 16.66 -13.06
C THR A 39 6.50 15.62 -13.53
N HIS A 40 5.41 15.42 -12.78
CA HIS A 40 4.50 14.31 -13.02
C HIS A 40 3.17 14.71 -13.66
N HIS A 41 2.75 15.96 -13.51
CA HIS A 41 1.49 16.48 -14.05
C HIS A 41 1.57 18.00 -14.31
N PRO A 42 2.19 18.45 -15.43
CA PRO A 42 2.45 19.86 -15.69
C PRO A 42 1.19 20.73 -15.73
N GLU A 43 0.06 20.22 -16.25
CA GLU A 43 -1.19 21.00 -16.27
C GLU A 43 -1.70 21.34 -14.86
N LEU A 44 -1.45 20.47 -13.87
CA LEU A 44 -1.84 20.72 -12.49
C LEU A 44 -0.97 21.84 -11.90
N ALA A 45 0.32 21.87 -12.22
CA ALA A 45 1.20 22.96 -11.82
C ALA A 45 0.71 24.31 -12.39
N THR A 46 0.30 24.35 -13.67
CA THR A 46 -0.26 25.58 -14.27
C THR A 46 -1.55 26.02 -13.58
N LEU A 47 -2.42 25.07 -13.20
CA LEU A 47 -3.64 25.37 -12.45
C LEU A 47 -3.34 25.93 -11.06
N LEU A 48 -2.36 25.37 -10.35
CA LEU A 48 -1.95 25.85 -9.03
C LEU A 48 -1.39 27.27 -9.09
N GLU A 49 -0.63 27.61 -10.14
CA GLU A 49 -0.14 28.98 -10.35
C GLU A 49 -1.28 29.98 -10.56
N GLN A 50 -2.30 29.62 -11.35
CA GLN A 50 -3.51 30.46 -11.51
C GLN A 50 -4.27 30.60 -10.19
N LEU A 51 -4.43 29.49 -9.45
CA LEU A 51 -5.14 29.46 -8.17
C LEU A 51 -4.46 30.35 -7.13
N ARG A 52 -3.12 30.45 -7.17
CA ARG A 52 -2.35 31.36 -6.30
C ARG A 52 -2.80 32.82 -6.41
N THR A 53 -3.15 33.27 -7.62
CA THR A 53 -3.59 34.65 -7.87
C THR A 53 -5.08 34.84 -7.61
N SER A 54 -5.92 33.88 -8.02
CA SER A 54 -7.38 34.02 -7.92
C SER A 54 -7.96 33.66 -6.55
N ALA A 55 -7.39 32.65 -5.88
CA ALA A 55 -7.92 32.06 -4.64
C ALA A 55 -6.78 31.53 -3.74
N PRO A 56 -6.07 32.41 -3.01
CA PRO A 56 -4.88 32.02 -2.25
C PRO A 56 -5.15 30.99 -1.14
N LYS A 57 -6.33 31.00 -0.52
CA LYS A 57 -6.71 30.00 0.48
C LYS A 57 -6.84 28.60 -0.12
N ASP A 58 -7.46 28.50 -1.29
CA ASP A 58 -7.62 27.23 -2.01
C ASP A 58 -6.26 26.72 -2.51
N PHE A 59 -5.37 27.63 -2.90
CA PHE A 59 -3.99 27.32 -3.24
C PHE A 59 -3.21 26.72 -2.06
N GLU A 60 -3.27 27.31 -0.86
CA GLU A 60 -2.61 26.77 0.33
C GLU A 60 -3.14 25.37 0.70
N ALA A 61 -4.46 25.17 0.59
CA ALA A 61 -5.08 23.86 0.80
C ALA A 61 -4.59 22.83 -0.23
N ALA A 62 -4.51 23.22 -1.51
CA ALA A 62 -3.99 22.39 -2.59
C ALA A 62 -2.56 21.96 -2.37
N LEU A 63 -1.74 22.91 -1.95
CA LEU A 63 -0.33 22.69 -1.74
C LEU A 63 -0.09 21.76 -0.55
N THR A 64 -0.87 21.91 0.52
CA THR A 64 -0.85 21.01 1.68
C THR A 64 -1.19 19.58 1.29
N GLU A 65 -2.24 19.39 0.51
CA GLU A 65 -2.65 18.06 0.07
C GLU A 65 -1.66 17.43 -0.92
N LEU A 66 -1.11 18.25 -1.83
CA LEU A 66 -0.06 17.83 -2.75
C LEU A 66 1.19 17.38 -2.01
N ASN A 67 1.61 18.11 -0.98
CA ASN A 67 2.76 17.72 -0.15
C ASN A 67 2.50 16.41 0.61
N ARG A 68 1.31 16.25 1.22
CA ARG A 68 0.91 14.98 1.87
C ARG A 68 0.96 13.81 0.90
N THR A 69 0.48 14.01 -0.32
CA THR A 69 0.50 12.98 -1.35
C THR A 69 1.92 12.65 -1.78
N ARG A 70 2.77 13.66 -2.00
CA ARG A 70 4.20 13.48 -2.32
C ARG A 70 4.90 12.65 -1.25
N GLU A 71 4.78 13.03 0.02
CA GLU A 71 5.41 12.30 1.13
C GLU A 71 4.90 10.85 1.24
N ARG A 72 3.60 10.63 1.02
CA ARG A 72 3.04 9.26 1.00
C ARG A 72 3.68 8.42 -0.09
N LEU A 73 3.82 8.98 -1.30
CA LEU A 73 4.46 8.30 -2.43
C LEU A 73 5.96 8.09 -2.20
N GLU A 74 6.67 9.05 -1.62
CA GLU A 74 8.10 8.90 -1.27
C GLU A 74 8.32 7.75 -0.28
N ARG A 75 7.50 7.65 0.78
CA ARG A 75 7.53 6.50 1.71
C ARG A 75 7.25 5.17 1.02
N SER A 76 6.33 5.16 0.05
CA SER A 76 6.02 3.98 -0.76
C SER A 76 7.20 3.57 -1.62
N ARG A 77 7.91 4.53 -2.21
CA ARG A 77 9.12 4.31 -3.02
C ARG A 77 10.23 3.61 -2.24
N GLU A 78 10.47 4.02 -0.99
CA GLU A 78 11.50 3.42 -0.13
C GLU A 78 11.16 1.99 0.30
N ARG A 79 9.89 1.74 0.64
CA ARG A 79 9.46 0.45 1.19
C ARG A 79 9.13 -0.58 0.12
N THR A 80 8.51 -0.12 -0.96
CA THR A 80 7.81 -0.96 -1.94
C THR A 80 7.84 -0.31 -3.34
N PRO A 81 8.96 -0.40 -4.07
CA PRO A 81 9.14 0.32 -5.34
C PRO A 81 8.12 -0.08 -6.42
N GLU A 82 7.72 -1.36 -6.47
CA GLU A 82 6.70 -1.83 -7.42
C GLU A 82 5.33 -1.18 -7.18
N ARG A 83 4.99 -0.96 -5.90
CA ARG A 83 3.73 -0.33 -5.50
C ARG A 83 3.76 1.18 -5.74
N TYR A 84 4.93 1.81 -5.58
CA TYR A 84 5.10 3.23 -5.88
C TYR A 84 4.72 3.58 -7.32
N GLU A 85 5.16 2.78 -8.30
CA GLU A 85 4.84 3.03 -9.72
C GLU A 85 3.33 2.99 -9.98
N LEU A 86 2.63 2.01 -9.38
CA LEU A 86 1.17 1.89 -9.48
C LEU A 86 0.43 3.04 -8.78
N GLU A 87 0.88 3.44 -7.59
CA GLU A 87 0.28 4.54 -6.84
C GLU A 87 0.52 5.90 -7.52
N LEU A 88 1.69 6.10 -8.13
CA LEU A 88 2.01 7.28 -8.92
C LEU A 88 1.13 7.34 -10.18
N ALA A 89 0.94 6.22 -10.87
CA ALA A 89 0.03 6.14 -12.01
C ALA A 89 -1.43 6.43 -11.60
N GLU A 90 -1.91 5.86 -10.48
CA GLU A 90 -3.25 6.14 -9.94
C GLU A 90 -3.41 7.64 -9.63
N TRP A 91 -2.40 8.27 -9.04
CA TRP A 91 -2.43 9.71 -8.73
C TRP A 91 -2.49 10.58 -9.99
N LYS A 92 -1.70 10.26 -11.03
CA LYS A 92 -1.73 10.97 -12.32
C LYS A 92 -3.10 10.87 -12.98
N LEU A 93 -3.67 9.66 -13.04
CA LEU A 93 -5.01 9.46 -13.60
C LEU A 93 -6.07 10.23 -12.83
N ASN A 94 -6.03 10.19 -11.49
CA ASN A 94 -6.98 10.93 -10.66
C ASN A 94 -6.92 12.44 -10.87
N SER A 95 -5.72 13.00 -11.06
CA SER A 95 -5.56 14.44 -11.32
C SER A 95 -6.08 14.81 -12.72
N GLN A 96 -5.78 14.02 -13.75
CA GLN A 96 -6.31 14.20 -15.09
C GLN A 96 -7.84 14.10 -15.14
N ILE A 97 -8.41 13.05 -14.53
CA ILE A 97 -9.86 12.83 -14.43
C ILE A 97 -10.56 14.05 -13.80
N ARG A 98 -9.98 14.62 -12.74
CA ARG A 98 -10.56 15.82 -12.08
C ARG A 98 -10.51 17.04 -13.00
N LEU A 99 -9.42 17.24 -13.74
CA LEU A 99 -9.30 18.34 -14.69
C LEU A 99 -10.30 18.18 -15.84
N LEU A 100 -10.42 16.99 -16.43
CA LEU A 100 -11.40 16.72 -17.48
C LEU A 100 -12.82 16.89 -16.98
N ALA A 101 -13.16 16.40 -15.79
CA ALA A 101 -14.47 16.59 -15.19
C ALA A 101 -14.79 18.07 -14.98
N ALA A 102 -13.82 18.87 -14.54
CA ALA A 102 -13.98 20.32 -14.42
C ALA A 102 -14.19 20.99 -15.78
N ARG A 103 -13.43 20.60 -16.81
CA ARG A 103 -13.61 21.10 -18.19
C ARG A 103 -14.98 20.75 -18.74
N LEU A 104 -15.43 19.51 -18.55
CA LEU A 104 -16.74 19.04 -18.96
C LEU A 104 -17.87 19.86 -18.31
N ALA A 105 -17.75 20.17 -17.02
CA ALA A 105 -18.70 21.02 -16.30
C ALA A 105 -18.75 22.48 -16.80
N MET A 106 -17.72 22.97 -17.49
CA MET A 106 -17.68 24.32 -18.08
C MET A 106 -18.25 24.39 -19.51
N GLY A 107 -18.82 23.30 -20.02
CA GLY A 107 -19.36 23.22 -21.39
C GLY A 107 -18.50 22.36 -22.31
N GLY A 108 -18.10 21.18 -21.85
CA GLY A 108 -17.35 20.24 -22.67
C GLY A 108 -18.21 19.57 -23.75
N ASP A 109 -17.53 18.85 -24.63
CA ASP A 109 -18.11 18.14 -25.78
C ASP A 109 -18.05 16.61 -25.61
N ALA A 110 -18.60 15.89 -26.58
CA ALA A 110 -18.61 14.43 -26.59
C ALA A 110 -17.18 13.83 -26.57
N ALA A 111 -16.18 14.53 -27.12
CA ALA A 111 -14.81 14.06 -27.13
C ALA A 111 -14.21 14.03 -25.71
N LEU A 112 -14.47 15.05 -24.89
CA LEU A 112 -14.06 15.08 -23.49
C LEU A 112 -14.76 13.99 -22.66
N GLU A 113 -16.00 13.63 -22.99
CA GLU A 113 -16.67 12.50 -22.32
C GLU A 113 -16.00 11.16 -22.64
N ASP A 114 -15.64 10.93 -23.89
CA ASP A 114 -14.98 9.70 -24.32
C ASP A 114 -13.58 9.56 -23.70
N GLU A 115 -12.82 10.66 -23.63
CA GLU A 115 -11.54 10.70 -22.93
C GLU A 115 -11.71 10.44 -21.42
N LEU A 116 -12.74 11.01 -20.79
CA LEU A 116 -13.04 10.74 -19.39
C LEU A 116 -13.38 9.25 -19.15
N ARG A 117 -14.14 8.62 -20.06
CA ARG A 117 -14.46 7.19 -20.00
C ARG A 117 -13.19 6.34 -20.13
N SER A 118 -12.27 6.67 -21.02
CA SER A 118 -11.01 5.92 -21.18
C SER A 118 -10.13 6.02 -19.94
N LEU A 119 -9.96 7.22 -19.36
CA LEU A 119 -9.17 7.39 -18.13
C LEU A 119 -9.80 6.66 -16.93
N LEU A 120 -11.13 6.62 -16.84
CA LEU A 120 -11.81 5.85 -15.80
C LEU A 120 -11.57 4.34 -15.96
N ALA A 121 -11.56 3.83 -17.19
CA ALA A 121 -11.22 2.44 -17.47
C ALA A 121 -9.76 2.12 -17.08
N GLU A 122 -8.82 2.99 -17.42
CA GLU A 122 -7.41 2.85 -17.02
C GLU A 122 -7.24 2.87 -15.49
N ARG A 123 -7.94 3.77 -14.80
CA ARG A 123 -7.92 3.84 -13.34
C ARG A 123 -8.40 2.54 -12.71
N LEU A 124 -9.47 1.93 -13.25
CA LEU A 124 -9.95 0.64 -12.78
C LEU A 124 -8.90 -0.46 -12.96
N GLN A 125 -8.18 -0.47 -14.08
CA GLN A 125 -7.10 -1.43 -14.31
C GLN A 125 -5.95 -1.25 -13.30
N ILE A 126 -5.53 -0.02 -13.02
CA ILE A 126 -4.51 0.27 -11.98
C ILE A 126 -5.01 -0.20 -10.60
N ARG A 127 -6.28 0.02 -10.29
CA ARG A 127 -6.87 -0.42 -9.02
C ARG A 127 -6.83 -1.94 -8.87
N VAL A 128 -7.16 -2.67 -9.94
CA VAL A 128 -7.05 -4.14 -9.95
C VAL A 128 -5.61 -4.58 -9.71
N LYS A 129 -4.62 -3.95 -10.37
CA LYS A 129 -3.20 -4.27 -10.18
C LYS A 129 -2.74 -4.03 -8.73
N LEU A 130 -3.14 -2.92 -8.11
CA LEU A 130 -2.83 -2.64 -6.70
C LEU A 130 -3.39 -3.71 -5.76
N LEU A 131 -4.64 -4.13 -5.98
CA LEU A 131 -5.28 -5.20 -5.20
C LEU A 131 -4.61 -6.57 -5.41
N GLN A 132 -4.12 -6.84 -6.63
CA GLN A 132 -3.38 -8.06 -6.92
C GLN A 132 -2.01 -8.10 -6.23
N ASP A 133 -1.28 -6.98 -6.19
CA ASP A 133 -0.03 -6.86 -5.41
C ASP A 133 -0.30 -7.06 -3.92
N GLU A 134 -1.34 -6.41 -3.38
CA GLU A 134 -1.74 -6.55 -1.99
C GLU A 134 -2.11 -7.99 -1.64
N ARG A 135 -2.92 -8.66 -2.48
CA ARG A 135 -3.24 -10.08 -2.34
C ARG A 135 -1.97 -10.93 -2.27
N THR A 136 -1.01 -10.69 -3.16
CA THR A 136 0.25 -11.46 -3.23
C THR A 136 1.08 -11.30 -1.96
N ARG A 137 1.19 -10.09 -1.43
CA ARG A 137 1.91 -9.82 -0.17
C ARG A 137 1.24 -10.48 1.03
N LEU A 138 -0.08 -10.36 1.13
CA LEU A 138 -0.85 -10.95 2.22
C LEU A 138 -0.78 -12.49 2.18
N HIS A 139 -0.79 -13.09 0.98
CA HIS A 139 -0.61 -14.52 0.82
C HIS A 139 0.74 -15.00 1.38
N LYS A 140 1.85 -14.34 1.00
CA LYS A 140 3.18 -14.65 1.55
C LYS A 140 3.23 -14.51 3.08
N ARG A 141 2.52 -13.52 3.63
CA ARG A 141 2.45 -13.33 5.08
C ARG A 141 1.65 -14.44 5.76
N LEU A 142 0.56 -14.89 5.12
CA LEU A 142 -0.26 -15.99 5.58
C LEU A 142 0.56 -17.29 5.60
N GLU A 143 1.28 -17.62 4.53
CA GLU A 143 2.18 -18.78 4.48
C GLU A 143 3.22 -18.78 5.62
N GLN A 144 3.80 -17.62 5.93
CA GLN A 144 4.75 -17.49 7.04
C GLN A 144 4.09 -17.75 8.40
N LEU A 145 2.86 -17.26 8.61
CA LEU A 145 2.12 -17.48 9.85
C LEU A 145 1.72 -18.94 9.99
N ASP A 146 1.30 -19.58 8.90
CA ASP A 146 0.97 -21.00 8.89
C ASP A 146 2.19 -21.86 9.24
N GLN A 147 3.36 -21.52 8.70
CA GLN A 147 4.62 -22.19 9.08
C GLN A 147 4.94 -21.98 10.57
N GLN A 148 4.72 -20.77 11.11
CA GLN A 148 4.94 -20.50 12.54
C GLN A 148 3.98 -21.30 13.43
N ILE A 149 2.72 -21.46 13.00
CA ILE A 149 1.73 -22.27 13.70
C ILE A 149 2.14 -23.74 13.67
N ALA A 150 2.55 -24.26 12.50
CA ALA A 150 3.04 -25.63 12.37
C ALA A 150 4.26 -25.88 13.27
N ASP A 151 5.26 -25.01 13.22
CA ASP A 151 6.45 -25.08 14.08
C ASP A 151 6.11 -25.07 15.58
N GLN A 152 5.13 -24.27 16.00
CA GLN A 152 4.68 -24.23 17.41
C GLN A 152 3.94 -25.50 17.80
N ASN A 153 3.09 -26.03 16.92
CA ASN A 153 2.36 -27.27 17.16
C ASN A 153 3.33 -28.46 17.27
N ASP A 154 4.31 -28.54 16.39
CA ASP A 154 5.33 -29.61 16.40
C ASP A 154 6.20 -29.55 17.66
N ARG A 155 6.51 -28.34 18.14
CA ARG A 155 7.32 -28.13 19.36
C ARG A 155 6.49 -28.13 20.64
N SER A 156 5.16 -28.14 20.57
CA SER A 156 4.27 -27.93 21.70
C SER A 156 4.53 -28.93 22.83
N ALA A 157 4.66 -30.22 22.52
CA ALA A 157 4.95 -31.26 23.52
C ALA A 157 6.29 -31.04 24.23
N ALA A 158 7.34 -30.68 23.48
CA ALA A 158 8.66 -30.41 24.05
C ALA A 158 8.68 -29.13 24.92
N ILE A 159 7.94 -28.10 24.51
CA ILE A 159 7.74 -26.88 25.29
C ILE A 159 7.01 -27.20 26.60
N LEU A 160 5.91 -27.96 26.52
CA LEU A 160 5.12 -28.38 27.68
C LEU A 160 5.95 -29.22 28.64
N GLU A 161 6.73 -30.19 28.16
CA GLU A 161 7.58 -31.03 29.01
C GLU A 161 8.67 -30.22 29.71
N ARG A 162 9.28 -29.25 29.01
CA ARG A 162 10.28 -28.33 29.59
C ARG A 162 9.66 -27.48 30.70
N GLU A 163 8.49 -26.89 30.47
CA GLU A 163 7.79 -26.09 31.49
C GLU A 163 7.33 -26.96 32.66
N PHE A 164 6.79 -28.15 32.39
CA PHE A 164 6.39 -29.11 33.41
C PHE A 164 7.58 -29.52 34.30
N SER A 165 8.70 -29.90 33.69
CA SER A 165 9.94 -30.23 34.39
C SER A 165 10.47 -29.06 35.23
N ARG A 166 10.37 -27.83 34.72
CA ARG A 166 10.76 -26.61 35.45
C ARG A 166 9.91 -26.38 36.70
N LEU A 167 8.61 -26.58 36.61
CA LEU A 167 7.68 -26.41 37.74
C LEU A 167 7.78 -27.54 38.77
N ARG A 168 8.05 -28.76 38.31
CA ARG A 168 8.21 -29.93 39.19
C ARG A 168 9.50 -29.90 40.00
N SER A 169 10.55 -29.26 39.48
CA SER A 169 11.84 -29.21 40.16
C SER A 169 11.77 -28.30 41.41
N PRO A 170 11.94 -28.84 42.63
CA PRO A 170 11.62 -28.13 43.87
C PRO A 170 12.55 -26.95 44.22
N ASN A 171 13.49 -26.55 43.35
CA ASN A 171 14.27 -25.33 43.51
C ASN A 171 15.04 -24.94 42.22
N PRO A 172 14.56 -24.04 41.35
CA PRO A 172 15.35 -23.54 40.24
C PRO A 172 16.08 -22.26 40.67
N LEU A 173 17.08 -22.38 41.55
CA LEU A 173 18.04 -21.30 41.73
C LEU A 173 19.09 -21.37 40.60
N PRO A 174 19.46 -20.24 39.98
CA PRO A 174 20.50 -20.23 38.96
C PRO A 174 21.82 -20.69 39.59
N ALA A 175 22.33 -21.84 39.17
CA ALA A 175 23.68 -22.25 39.49
C ALA A 175 24.64 -21.16 39.01
N LYS A 176 25.31 -20.54 39.99
CA LYS A 176 26.40 -19.60 39.81
C LYS A 176 27.30 -20.05 38.66
N SER A 177 27.54 -19.13 37.73
CA SER A 177 28.69 -19.08 36.84
C SER A 177 29.92 -19.81 37.41
N ALA A 178 30.07 -21.07 37.02
CA ALA A 178 31.29 -21.83 37.24
C ALA A 178 32.32 -21.33 36.23
N LYS A 179 33.11 -20.34 36.67
CA LYS A 179 34.55 -20.27 36.47
C LYS A 179 35.03 -20.71 35.09
N GLN A 180 35.08 -19.78 34.13
CA GLN A 180 36.02 -19.92 33.03
C GLN A 180 37.45 -19.83 33.60
N PRO A 181 38.30 -20.86 33.47
CA PRO A 181 39.71 -20.75 33.81
C PRO A 181 40.41 -19.97 32.70
N GLY A 182 41.05 -18.87 33.07
CA GLY A 182 41.90 -18.11 32.18
C GLY A 182 42.99 -18.97 31.56
N LYS A 183 43.21 -18.79 30.25
CA LYS A 183 44.48 -19.13 29.63
C LYS A 183 45.07 -17.85 29.04
N SER A 184 46.28 -17.61 29.49
CA SER A 184 47.13 -16.43 29.40
C SER A 184 47.57 -16.08 27.98
N ASN A 185 47.74 -14.78 27.76
CA ASN A 185 48.76 -14.09 26.94
C ASN A 185 49.53 -14.87 25.87
N SER A 186 49.33 -14.48 24.62
CA SER A 186 50.43 -14.28 23.66
C SER A 186 50.06 -13.15 22.68
N VAL A 187 50.68 -11.99 22.88
CA VAL A 187 50.92 -10.92 21.89
C VAL A 187 51.95 -11.46 20.87
N PRO A 188 51.87 -11.23 19.53
CA PRO A 188 52.20 -9.94 18.88
C PRO A 188 51.52 -9.67 17.50
N PRO A 189 51.92 -8.66 16.71
CA PRO A 189 52.13 -7.24 17.00
C PRO A 189 51.23 -6.31 16.13
N VAL A 190 51.22 -5.04 16.53
CA VAL A 190 50.59 -3.88 15.90
C VAL A 190 51.03 -3.68 14.43
N LYS A 191 50.06 -3.38 13.55
CA LYS A 191 50.20 -2.41 12.45
C LYS A 191 48.99 -1.45 12.42
N PRO A 192 49.20 -0.13 12.19
CA PRO A 192 48.17 0.90 12.39
C PRO A 192 47.42 1.28 11.09
N ASN A 193 46.41 2.14 11.26
CA ASN A 193 45.51 2.81 10.30
C ASN A 193 44.15 2.14 10.13
N GLY A 194 42.99 2.80 10.27
CA GLY A 194 42.66 4.21 10.47
C GLY A 194 41.16 4.40 10.18
N ALA A 195 40.56 5.45 10.74
CA ALA A 195 39.18 5.96 10.52
C ALA A 195 38.03 5.14 11.17
N LYS A 196 37.54 5.48 12.38
CA LYS A 196 36.67 6.62 12.77
C LYS A 196 35.18 6.39 12.43
N SER A 197 34.46 5.73 13.34
CA SER A 197 33.00 5.85 13.51
C SER A 197 32.70 6.72 14.74
N PRO A 198 31.86 7.76 14.63
CA PRO A 198 31.40 8.50 15.79
C PRO A 198 30.02 8.00 16.27
N ASN A 199 29.99 7.78 17.58
CA ASN A 199 29.00 8.32 18.52
C ASN A 199 27.64 7.61 18.68
N ARG A 200 27.61 6.66 19.62
CA ARG A 200 26.42 6.25 20.37
C ARG A 200 26.38 7.05 21.66
N ALA A 201 25.71 8.19 21.62
CA ALA A 201 25.38 8.96 22.80
C ALA A 201 24.19 8.32 23.55
N GLU A 202 24.34 8.31 24.85
CA GLU A 202 23.47 7.73 25.85
C GLU A 202 22.16 8.52 25.96
N SER A 203 21.03 7.83 26.17
CA SER A 203 19.84 8.42 26.75
C SER A 203 19.08 7.38 27.56
N LYS A 204 19.33 7.49 28.86
CA LYS A 204 18.66 6.92 30.02
C LYS A 204 17.17 7.30 30.01
N VAL A 205 16.27 6.32 29.89
CA VAL A 205 14.87 6.48 30.32
C VAL A 205 14.46 5.28 31.16
N THR A 206 14.22 5.58 32.43
CA THR A 206 13.62 4.74 33.45
C THR A 206 12.17 4.42 33.11
N ALA A 207 11.79 3.14 33.08
CA ALA A 207 10.39 2.72 33.06
C ALA A 207 10.11 1.78 34.24
N LYS A 208 9.34 2.29 35.20
CA LYS A 208 8.65 1.52 36.24
C LYS A 208 7.50 0.72 35.61
N PRO A 209 7.18 -0.50 36.09
CA PRO A 209 5.95 -1.18 35.71
C PRO A 209 4.78 -0.63 36.55
N ASN A 210 3.74 -0.10 35.90
CA ASN A 210 2.47 0.19 36.54
C ASN A 210 1.49 -0.94 36.21
N VAL A 211 1.14 -1.72 37.23
CA VAL A 211 0.06 -2.70 37.21
C VAL A 211 -1.08 -2.07 38.02
N SER A 212 -2.20 -1.76 37.37
CA SER A 212 -3.51 -1.49 37.97
C SER A 212 -4.53 -1.92 36.92
N ALA A 213 -5.19 -3.06 37.05
CA ALA A 213 -6.27 -3.32 38.01
C ALA A 213 -7.41 -2.30 37.85
N ALA A 214 -8.27 -2.54 36.86
CA ALA A 214 -9.64 -2.03 36.84
C ALA A 214 -10.52 -3.16 36.33
N GLY A 215 -11.13 -3.88 37.26
CA GLY A 215 -12.24 -4.77 36.97
C GLY A 215 -13.44 -3.94 36.51
N SER A 216 -14.19 -4.50 35.56
CA SER A 216 -15.57 -4.10 35.31
C SER A 216 -16.45 -5.34 35.37
N PRO A 217 -17.61 -5.26 36.03
CA PRO A 217 -18.44 -6.40 36.35
C PRO A 217 -19.23 -6.85 35.12
N VAL A 218 -19.11 -8.14 34.79
CA VAL A 218 -20.06 -8.83 33.92
C VAL A 218 -21.36 -8.99 34.71
N LYS A 219 -22.37 -8.20 34.33
CA LYS A 219 -23.74 -8.40 34.77
C LYS A 219 -24.34 -9.52 33.94
N SER A 220 -24.51 -10.67 34.58
CA SER A 220 -25.29 -11.80 34.11
C SER A 220 -26.77 -11.42 34.08
N GLU A 221 -27.40 -11.54 32.91
CA GLU A 221 -28.86 -11.61 32.75
C GLU A 221 -29.24 -13.01 32.27
N PRO A 222 -30.38 -13.54 32.72
CA PRO A 222 -30.70 -14.96 32.64
C PRO A 222 -31.31 -15.35 31.29
N ALA A 223 -30.97 -16.56 30.88
CA ALA A 223 -31.71 -17.33 29.91
C ALA A 223 -33.12 -17.62 30.43
N ASP A 224 -34.15 -17.36 29.62
CA ASP A 224 -35.15 -18.38 29.34
C ASP A 224 -36.04 -18.06 28.13
N ALA A 225 -36.48 -19.16 27.50
CA ALA A 225 -37.66 -19.32 26.67
C ALA A 225 -37.71 -18.83 25.21
N ALA A 226 -37.76 -19.86 24.34
CA ALA A 226 -38.78 -20.06 23.30
C ALA A 226 -38.55 -19.50 21.88
N GLY A 227 -38.13 -20.41 20.99
CA GLY A 227 -39.02 -20.86 19.92
C GLY A 227 -39.02 -20.10 18.60
N SER A 228 -38.27 -20.61 17.61
CA SER A 228 -38.84 -21.02 16.30
C SER A 228 -37.75 -21.54 15.36
N PRO A 229 -37.88 -22.77 14.83
CA PRO A 229 -36.98 -23.28 13.80
C PRO A 229 -37.28 -22.58 12.46
N ARG A 230 -36.34 -21.77 11.97
CA ARG A 230 -36.37 -21.30 10.58
C ARG A 230 -36.08 -22.48 9.66
N LYS A 231 -37.12 -22.90 8.96
CA LYS A 231 -37.16 -23.78 7.79
C LYS A 231 -36.08 -23.38 6.78
N PRO A 232 -35.29 -24.31 6.21
CA PRO A 232 -34.40 -23.99 5.11
C PRO A 232 -35.25 -23.73 3.86
N GLU A 233 -35.26 -22.47 3.44
CA GLU A 233 -35.83 -22.04 2.16
C GLU A 233 -34.92 -22.54 1.05
N ALA A 234 -35.45 -23.46 0.26
CA ALA A 234 -34.79 -24.05 -0.89
C ALA A 234 -34.56 -22.97 -1.96
N SER A 235 -33.30 -22.61 -2.18
CA SER A 235 -32.90 -21.87 -3.38
C SER A 235 -33.27 -22.68 -4.63
N PRO A 236 -34.04 -22.11 -5.58
CA PRO A 236 -34.33 -22.77 -6.84
C PRO A 236 -33.05 -22.87 -7.68
N GLN A 237 -32.74 -24.09 -8.09
CA GLN A 237 -31.68 -24.36 -9.06
C GLN A 237 -32.00 -23.69 -10.40
N PRO A 238 -31.02 -23.06 -11.07
CA PRO A 238 -31.18 -22.66 -12.46
C PRO A 238 -31.31 -23.92 -13.31
N LYS A 239 -32.45 -24.04 -13.99
CA LYS A 239 -32.70 -25.12 -14.96
C LYS A 239 -31.75 -24.95 -16.14
N ASP A 240 -31.07 -26.04 -16.48
CA ASP A 240 -30.30 -26.21 -17.70
C ASP A 240 -31.10 -25.78 -18.94
N PRO A 241 -30.54 -24.96 -19.84
CA PRO A 241 -31.03 -24.88 -21.19
C PRO A 241 -30.52 -26.11 -21.97
N THR A 242 -31.45 -27.00 -22.26
CA THR A 242 -31.43 -27.97 -23.37
C THR A 242 -30.59 -27.49 -24.56
N PRO A 243 -29.54 -28.22 -24.99
CA PRO A 243 -29.00 -28.07 -26.33
C PRO A 243 -29.47 -29.24 -27.22
N ALA A 244 -30.29 -28.92 -28.22
CA ALA A 244 -30.49 -29.75 -29.40
C ALA A 244 -30.86 -28.85 -30.59
N PRO A 245 -30.64 -29.25 -31.86
CA PRO A 245 -29.78 -30.33 -32.37
C PRO A 245 -28.79 -29.86 -33.46
N SER A 246 -27.75 -30.66 -33.63
CA SER A 246 -27.18 -31.11 -34.92
C SER A 246 -27.35 -30.19 -36.14
N GLY A 247 -26.29 -29.50 -36.52
CA GLY A 247 -26.23 -28.70 -37.74
C GLY A 247 -24.81 -28.65 -38.34
N LYS A 248 -24.54 -29.60 -39.23
CA LYS A 248 -23.58 -29.55 -40.36
C LYS A 248 -22.18 -28.97 -40.14
N ALA A 249 -21.21 -29.87 -40.18
CA ALA A 249 -19.85 -29.61 -40.66
C ALA A 249 -19.82 -28.96 -42.06
N PRO A 250 -18.86 -28.06 -42.28
CA PRO A 250 -18.13 -28.04 -43.54
C PRO A 250 -16.64 -28.34 -43.37
N LYS A 251 -16.22 -29.28 -44.22
CA LYS A 251 -14.88 -29.63 -44.70
C LYS A 251 -13.82 -28.51 -44.65
N ALA A 252 -12.66 -28.91 -44.12
CA ALA A 252 -11.34 -28.94 -44.76
C ALA A 252 -10.85 -27.73 -45.59
N GLY A 253 -9.64 -27.28 -45.22
CA GLY A 253 -8.75 -26.43 -46.01
C GLY A 253 -8.32 -25.23 -45.16
N GLY A 254 -7.06 -25.02 -44.80
CA GLY A 254 -5.81 -25.49 -45.34
C GLY A 254 -4.81 -24.34 -45.25
N LYS A 255 -3.53 -24.70 -45.17
CA LYS A 255 -2.34 -23.85 -45.35
C LYS A 255 -1.81 -23.13 -44.11
N ALA A 256 -0.80 -23.79 -43.55
CA ALA A 256 0.40 -23.18 -43.01
C ALA A 256 0.90 -22.02 -43.89
N SER A 257 1.26 -20.91 -43.26
CA SER A 257 2.20 -19.94 -43.84
C SER A 257 3.33 -19.74 -42.86
N THR A 258 4.42 -20.44 -43.17
CA THR A 258 5.73 -20.37 -42.55
C THR A 258 6.39 -19.04 -42.89
N ALA A 259 7.06 -18.47 -41.89
CA ALA A 259 8.19 -17.55 -41.90
C ALA A 259 8.48 -16.74 -43.19
N ASP A 260 8.42 -15.40 -43.07
CA ASP A 260 9.30 -14.53 -43.83
C ASP A 260 10.04 -13.62 -42.84
N HIS A 261 11.33 -13.91 -42.72
CA HIS A 261 12.31 -13.25 -41.88
C HIS A 261 13.04 -12.26 -42.79
N LYS A 262 12.74 -10.97 -42.71
CA LYS A 262 13.54 -9.91 -43.33
C LYS A 262 14.04 -8.93 -42.29
N GLU A 263 15.21 -9.29 -41.78
CA GLU A 263 16.12 -8.44 -41.04
C GLU A 263 16.76 -7.46 -42.05
N ALA A 264 16.39 -6.17 -41.98
CA ALA A 264 16.98 -5.10 -42.77
C ALA A 264 17.68 -4.10 -41.83
N THR A 265 18.97 -4.36 -41.67
CA THR A 265 20.10 -3.43 -41.70
C THR A 265 19.85 -1.97 -41.31
N SER A 266 20.38 -1.58 -40.14
CA SER A 266 20.51 -0.19 -39.69
C SER A 266 21.93 0.34 -40.00
N PRO A 267 22.10 1.45 -40.74
CA PRO A 267 23.40 2.08 -40.92
C PRO A 267 23.74 3.08 -39.82
N ARG A 268 24.82 2.73 -39.12
CA ARG A 268 25.65 3.51 -38.20
C ARG A 268 26.08 4.87 -38.79
N SER A 269 25.53 5.96 -38.27
CA SER A 269 26.06 7.32 -38.46
C SER A 269 26.76 7.80 -37.18
N LYS A 270 28.08 7.99 -37.23
CA LYS A 270 28.77 8.93 -36.34
C LYS A 270 29.68 9.84 -37.16
N LYS A 271 29.40 11.13 -37.01
CA LYS A 271 30.08 12.29 -37.56
C LYS A 271 31.47 12.47 -36.94
N LYS A 272 32.29 13.15 -37.75
CA LYS A 272 33.51 13.88 -37.42
C LYS A 272 33.32 14.87 -36.27
#